data_AF-A0A0M1JCJ9-F1
#
_entry.id   AF-A0A0M1JCJ9-F1
#
_cell.length_a   1.000
_cell.length_b   1.000
_cell.length_c   1.000
_cell.angle_alpha   90.00
_cell.angle_beta   90.00
_cell.angle_gamma   90.00
#
_symmetry.space_group_name_H-M   'P 1'
#
loop_
_entity.id
_entity.type
_entity.pdbx_description
1 polymer ?
#
loop_
_entity_poly.entity_id
_entity_poly.type
_entity_poly.pdbx_seq_one_letter_code
_entity_poly.pdbx_strand_id
1 'polypeptide(L)'
;FENILTPYADRSVELITNVLQDIHFEPTMIDQVVMVGGSSSIPLLQRKVKELFGADKVLVHERPMLAITEGASILAHRLADKYECPKCGKDVAQTDQTCSNCGFELSTDVSKSNLKDIVHSVSHDYYLELEDGSDHLLVERNTPLPLKTQGTFALVHSEQLLAHFKFFNRVGDKRESIGDLWLTFVELLPPASNQPAEVTLDFDIDEDNIITVTAGLKGYPDIQVGRTLSRGGPDEQLFLDVEQGIAKINGSQYDYWTTYDYLQWVIHIARGINTKVESNTTLEKDTIERTKQQLQTAQELAERHETIYSQIFFVENLIAQFGKFIPEAEHNDLVNSMKSLKEAIETGTPEEIIAARDAMRKHVDKQSRFTVFANIDNAIDLQYRNHQTQAERLHRKRSELLQTLEKNDVERFSTLLNEMMPEVYGILEEHSKQNLQIWKGVRKIS
;
A
#
# COMPACT_ATOMS: atom_id res chain seq x y z
N PHE A 1 16.29 39.99 32.35
CA PHE A 1 15.56 39.53 31.16
C PHE A 1 16.49 38.83 30.19
N GLU A 2 17.51 39.51 29.63
CA GLU A 2 18.43 38.89 28.67
C GLU A 2 19.10 37.60 29.19
N ASN A 3 19.62 37.58 30.43
CA ASN A 3 20.21 36.36 31.01
C ASN A 3 19.27 35.14 31.04
N ILE A 4 17.96 35.35 31.13
CA ILE A 4 16.95 34.28 31.11
C ILE A 4 16.75 33.78 29.67
N LEU A 5 16.86 34.68 28.69
CA LEU A 5 16.70 34.35 27.27
C LEU A 5 17.97 33.80 26.62
N THR A 6 19.15 34.04 27.19
CA THR A 6 20.44 33.60 26.64
C THR A 6 20.44 32.15 26.18
N PRO A 7 19.98 31.15 26.96
CA PRO A 7 19.99 29.75 26.52
C PRO A 7 19.15 29.50 25.26
N TYR A 8 18.02 30.20 25.13
CA TYR A 8 17.15 30.08 23.95
C TYR A 8 17.77 30.77 22.73
N ALA A 9 18.40 31.93 22.94
CA ALA A 9 19.07 32.66 21.88
C ALA A 9 20.31 31.91 21.36
N ASP A 10 21.07 31.26 22.25
CA ASP A 10 22.19 30.38 21.89
C ASP A 10 21.70 29.18 21.08
N ARG A 11 20.62 28.53 21.52
CA ARG A 11 20.00 27.43 20.77
C ARG A 11 19.53 27.87 19.38
N SER A 12 19.00 29.08 19.22
CA SER A 12 18.64 29.60 17.89
C SER A 12 19.86 29.75 16.97
N VAL A 13 20.99 30.23 17.49
CA VAL A 13 22.25 30.34 16.72
C VAL A 13 22.81 28.97 16.35
N GLU A 14 22.73 28.00 17.27
CA GLU A 14 23.12 26.61 17.01
C GLU A 14 22.31 26.00 15.87
N LEU A 15 20.98 26.13 15.90
CA LEU A 15 20.11 25.63 14.83
C LEU A 15 20.43 26.28 13.48
N ILE A 16 20.68 27.58 13.45
CA ILE A 16 21.10 28.29 12.22
C ILE A 16 22.42 27.71 11.70
N THR A 17 23.39 27.48 12.57
CA THR A 17 24.70 26.93 12.20
C THR A 17 24.58 25.51 11.64
N ASN A 18 23.74 24.67 12.25
CA ASN A 18 23.49 23.31 11.77
C ASN A 18 22.84 23.33 10.38
N VAL A 19 21.88 24.22 10.12
CA VAL A 19 21.27 24.37 8.79
C VAL A 19 22.30 24.78 7.74
N LEU A 20 23.20 25.72 8.07
CA LEU A 20 24.28 26.12 7.16
C LEU A 20 25.22 24.95 6.84
N GLN A 21 25.58 24.14 7.84
CA GLN A 21 26.40 22.95 7.65
C GLN A 21 25.70 21.91 6.76
N ASP A 22 24.41 21.68 6.98
CA ASP A 22 23.58 20.74 6.23
C ASP A 22 23.52 21.06 4.73
N ILE A 23 23.50 22.35 4.37
CA ILE A 23 23.52 22.80 2.98
C ILE A 23 24.94 23.10 2.46
N HIS A 24 25.96 22.89 3.29
CA HIS A 24 27.38 23.19 3.01
C HIS A 24 27.68 24.66 2.69
N PHE A 25 27.03 25.58 3.40
CA PHE A 25 27.25 27.03 3.26
C PHE A 25 28.03 27.58 4.44
N GLU A 26 28.90 28.55 4.15
CA GLU A 26 29.51 29.40 5.16
C GLU A 26 28.64 30.64 5.42
N PRO A 27 28.60 31.21 6.65
CA PRO A 27 27.84 32.43 6.93
C PRO A 27 28.17 33.60 5.99
N THR A 28 29.39 33.65 5.46
CA THR A 28 29.83 34.67 4.50
C THR A 28 29.13 34.57 3.14
N MET A 29 28.64 33.39 2.76
CA MET A 29 27.92 33.13 1.51
C MET A 29 26.47 33.60 1.53
N ILE A 30 25.93 33.93 2.72
CA ILE A 30 24.59 34.47 2.85
C ILE A 30 24.62 35.95 2.47
N ASP A 31 23.78 36.37 1.52
CA ASP A 31 23.70 37.76 1.08
C ASP A 31 22.95 38.64 2.08
N GLN A 32 21.82 38.17 2.58
CA GLN A 32 20.89 38.89 3.46
C GLN A 32 20.25 37.92 4.46
N VAL A 33 20.02 38.39 5.68
CA VAL A 33 19.25 37.69 6.71
C VAL A 33 18.05 38.56 7.08
N VAL A 34 16.86 38.11 6.70
CA VAL A 34 15.61 38.82 7.00
C VAL A 34 15.00 38.25 8.27
N MET A 35 14.92 39.07 9.33
CA MET A 35 14.35 38.66 10.61
C MET A 35 12.86 39.00 10.68
N VAL A 36 12.02 37.98 10.85
CA VAL A 36 10.55 38.07 10.93
C VAL A 36 9.99 37.44 12.22
N GLY A 37 8.75 37.76 12.58
CA GLY A 37 8.08 37.33 13.81
C GLY A 37 8.34 38.25 15.01
N GLY A 38 7.43 38.32 15.99
CA GLY A 38 7.53 39.28 17.11
C GLY A 38 8.82 39.16 17.93
N SER A 39 9.32 37.94 18.13
CA SER A 39 10.56 37.68 18.87
C SER A 39 11.81 38.19 18.14
N SER A 40 11.77 38.43 16.83
CA SER A 40 12.91 38.99 16.10
C SER A 40 13.24 40.43 16.50
N SER A 41 12.29 41.13 17.13
CA SER A 41 12.48 42.47 17.68
C SER A 41 13.29 42.49 18.98
N ILE A 42 13.63 41.32 19.56
CA ILE A 42 14.41 41.24 20.80
C ILE A 42 15.88 41.61 20.52
N PRO A 43 16.46 42.63 21.20
CA PRO A 43 17.82 43.10 20.92
C PRO A 43 18.90 42.02 21.06
N LEU A 44 18.78 41.12 22.03
CA LEU A 44 19.71 40.02 22.25
C LEU A 44 19.81 39.09 21.02
N LEU A 45 18.67 38.72 20.43
CA LEU A 45 18.62 37.86 19.24
C LEU A 45 19.23 38.58 18.04
N GLN A 46 18.89 39.85 17.84
CA GLN A 46 19.47 40.65 16.74
C GLN A 46 20.99 40.76 16.87
N ARG A 47 21.53 41.01 18.07
CA ARG A 47 22.99 41.04 18.28
C ARG A 47 23.64 39.72 17.92
N LYS A 48 23.13 38.60 18.41
CA LYS A 48 23.69 37.26 18.13
C LYS A 48 23.66 36.90 16.65
N VAL A 49 22.56 37.20 15.95
CA VAL A 49 22.47 36.95 14.50
C VAL A 49 23.41 37.88 13.72
N LYS A 50 23.56 39.14 14.15
CA LYS A 50 24.52 40.10 13.56
C LYS A 50 25.97 39.69 13.81
N GLU A 51 26.28 39.12 14.96
CA GLU A 51 27.61 38.54 15.26
C GLU A 51 27.95 37.38 14.33
N LEU A 52 26.95 36.57 13.94
CA LEU A 52 27.15 35.43 13.03
C LEU A 52 27.30 35.83 11.56
N PHE A 53 26.47 36.75 11.06
CA PHE A 53 26.39 37.05 9.62
C PHE A 53 27.00 38.39 9.20
N GLY A 54 27.22 39.30 10.13
CA GLY A 54 27.58 40.70 9.85
C GLY A 54 26.38 41.64 9.98
N ALA A 55 26.61 42.81 10.57
CA ALA A 55 25.55 43.77 10.88
C ALA A 55 24.88 44.38 9.63
N ASP A 56 25.61 44.43 8.52
CA ASP A 56 25.18 44.93 7.21
C ASP A 56 24.21 43.98 6.49
N LYS A 57 24.26 42.69 6.81
CA LYS A 57 23.42 41.66 6.18
C LYS A 57 22.10 41.42 6.88
N VAL A 58 22.02 41.75 8.18
CA VAL A 58 20.85 41.43 9.00
C VAL A 58 19.84 42.57 8.99
N LEU A 59 18.71 42.31 8.33
CA LEU A 59 17.60 43.23 8.21
C LEU A 59 16.43 42.74 9.07
N VAL A 60 15.98 43.57 10.01
CA VAL A 60 14.74 43.33 10.74
C VAL A 60 13.62 43.94 9.91
N HIS A 61 12.63 43.13 9.52
CA HIS A 61 11.50 43.62 8.74
C HIS A 61 10.78 44.74 9.50
N GLU A 62 10.34 45.81 8.82
CA GLU A 62 9.66 46.95 9.47
C GLU A 62 8.38 46.52 10.21
N ARG A 63 7.71 45.50 9.67
CA ARG A 63 6.48 44.91 10.21
C ARG A 63 6.68 43.42 10.44
N PRO A 64 7.49 43.00 11.42
CA PRO A 64 7.95 41.61 11.50
C PRO A 64 6.81 40.63 11.82
N MET A 65 5.75 41.08 12.48
CA MET A 65 4.56 40.26 12.75
C MET A 65 3.63 40.10 11.54
N LEU A 66 3.78 40.93 10.50
CA LEU A 66 2.87 40.96 9.35
C LEU A 66 3.52 40.44 8.06
N ALA A 67 4.85 40.30 8.05
CA ALA A 67 5.62 39.83 6.90
C ALA A 67 5.09 38.51 6.31
N ILE A 68 4.69 37.55 7.17
CA ILE A 68 4.15 36.26 6.72
C ILE A 68 2.80 36.46 6.01
N THR A 69 1.89 37.26 6.59
CA THR A 69 0.57 37.55 6.01
C THR A 69 0.69 38.36 4.72
N GLU A 70 1.65 39.28 4.65
CA GLU A 70 1.95 40.06 3.44
C GLU A 70 2.43 39.13 2.32
N GLY A 71 3.40 38.25 2.60
CA GLY A 71 3.87 37.24 1.65
C GLY A 71 2.76 36.29 1.19
N ALA A 72 1.94 35.78 2.12
CA ALA A 72 0.81 34.91 1.81
C ALA A 72 -0.25 35.61 0.94
N SER A 73 -0.48 36.91 1.17
CA SER A 73 -1.44 37.71 0.40
C SER A 73 -0.92 37.98 -1.02
N ILE A 74 0.38 38.22 -1.18
CA ILE A 74 1.04 38.34 -2.49
C ILE A 74 0.92 37.01 -3.26
N LEU A 75 1.17 35.87 -2.59
CA LEU A 75 1.01 34.54 -3.17
C LEU A 75 -0.44 34.26 -3.58
N ALA A 76 -1.41 34.51 -2.69
CA ALA A 76 -2.83 34.29 -2.96
C ALA A 76 -3.32 35.12 -4.16
N HIS A 77 -2.85 36.37 -4.29
CA HIS A 77 -3.17 37.22 -5.45
C HIS A 77 -2.62 36.64 -6.76
N ARG A 78 -1.45 35.99 -6.74
CA ARG A 78 -0.87 35.33 -7.91
C ARG A 78 -1.61 34.05 -8.30
N LEU A 79 -2.03 33.25 -7.32
CA LEU A 79 -2.73 31.99 -7.55
C LEU A 79 -4.20 32.18 -7.97
N ALA A 80 -4.77 33.37 -7.78
CA ALA A 80 -6.15 33.65 -8.15
C ALA A 80 -6.30 33.75 -9.68
N ASP A 81 -7.24 33.00 -10.26
CA ASP A 81 -7.59 33.09 -11.69
C ASP A 81 -8.00 34.51 -12.11
N LYS A 82 -8.54 35.28 -11.16
CA LYS A 82 -9.02 36.65 -11.34
C LYS A 82 -8.52 37.54 -10.22
N TYR A 83 -8.26 38.79 -10.54
CA TYR A 83 -7.92 39.83 -9.58
C TYR A 83 -8.54 41.17 -9.96
N GLU A 84 -8.59 42.09 -9.01
CA GLU A 84 -9.14 43.43 -9.25
C GLU A 84 -8.15 44.31 -10.02
N CYS A 85 -8.60 44.89 -11.13
CA CYS A 85 -7.81 45.85 -11.88
C CYS A 85 -7.40 47.04 -10.99
N PRO A 86 -6.10 47.38 -10.88
CA PRO A 86 -5.61 48.43 -9.98
C PRO A 86 -6.20 49.83 -10.25
N LYS A 87 -6.66 50.07 -11.48
CA LYS A 87 -7.22 51.35 -11.90
C LYS A 87 -8.73 51.46 -11.65
N CYS A 88 -9.49 50.41 -11.92
CA CYS A 88 -10.95 50.47 -11.93
C CYS A 88 -11.66 49.50 -10.99
N GLY A 89 -10.92 48.64 -10.27
CA GLY A 89 -11.47 47.71 -9.27
C GLY A 89 -12.38 46.64 -9.83
N LYS A 90 -12.33 46.34 -11.14
CA LYS A 90 -13.11 45.26 -11.76
C LYS A 90 -12.25 44.04 -11.97
N ASP A 91 -12.85 42.86 -11.86
CA ASP A 91 -12.18 41.59 -12.10
C ASP A 91 -11.59 41.52 -13.51
N VAL A 92 -10.33 41.11 -13.57
CA VAL A 92 -9.56 40.79 -14.77
C VAL A 92 -8.86 39.45 -14.56
N ALA A 93 -8.61 38.70 -15.64
CA ALA A 93 -7.89 37.43 -15.54
C ALA A 93 -6.37 37.64 -15.41
N GLN A 94 -5.67 36.71 -14.76
CA GLN A 94 -4.19 36.69 -14.73
C GLN A 94 -3.56 36.73 -16.14
N THR A 95 -4.23 36.17 -17.15
CA THR A 95 -3.78 36.15 -18.54
C THR A 95 -4.05 37.45 -19.31
N ASP A 96 -4.84 38.37 -18.76
CA ASP A 96 -5.22 39.60 -19.46
C ASP A 96 -4.02 40.56 -19.51
N GLN A 97 -3.60 40.94 -20.72
CA GLN A 97 -2.54 41.96 -20.89
C GLN A 97 -3.07 43.38 -20.71
N THR A 98 -4.37 43.57 -20.91
CA THR A 98 -5.06 44.86 -20.78
C THR A 98 -6.43 44.67 -20.16
N CYS A 99 -6.80 45.53 -19.22
CA CYS A 99 -8.11 45.49 -18.59
C CYS A 99 -9.20 45.79 -19.63
N SER A 100 -10.06 44.80 -19.87
CA SER A 100 -11.21 44.88 -20.78
C SER A 100 -12.18 46.03 -20.46
N ASN A 101 -12.19 46.51 -19.21
CA ASN A 101 -13.10 47.56 -18.77
C ASN A 101 -12.54 48.99 -18.87
N CYS A 102 -11.25 49.20 -18.62
CA CYS A 102 -10.69 50.56 -18.54
C CYS A 102 -9.44 50.79 -19.40
N GLY A 103 -9.02 49.78 -20.17
CA GLY A 103 -7.85 49.83 -21.05
C GLY A 103 -6.52 49.98 -20.32
N PHE A 104 -6.49 49.74 -19.00
CA PHE A 104 -5.25 49.74 -18.22
C PHE A 104 -4.35 48.59 -18.64
N GLU A 105 -3.06 48.86 -18.83
CA GLU A 105 -2.06 47.86 -19.21
C GLU A 105 -1.66 47.04 -17.97
N LEU A 106 -2.12 45.79 -17.91
CA LEU A 106 -1.96 44.91 -16.75
C LEU A 106 -0.57 44.23 -16.74
N SER A 107 0.02 44.05 -17.92
CA SER A 107 1.33 43.41 -18.09
C SER A 107 2.46 44.18 -17.42
N THR A 108 2.37 45.52 -17.34
CA THR A 108 3.39 46.39 -16.72
C THR A 108 3.46 46.30 -15.20
N ASP A 109 2.40 45.85 -14.52
CA ASP A 109 2.43 45.61 -13.06
C ASP A 109 3.02 44.25 -12.74
N VAL A 110 2.71 43.21 -13.52
CA VAL A 110 3.25 41.86 -13.32
C VAL A 110 4.76 41.83 -13.64
N SER A 111 5.19 42.46 -14.73
CA SER A 111 6.60 42.47 -15.17
C SER A 111 7.52 43.41 -14.37
N LYS A 112 6.97 44.36 -13.58
CA LYS A 112 7.75 45.12 -12.58
C LYS A 112 7.96 44.35 -11.28
N SER A 113 7.18 43.31 -11.04
CA SER A 113 7.46 42.40 -9.93
C SER A 113 8.57 41.44 -10.36
N ASN A 114 9.78 41.62 -9.84
CA ASN A 114 10.89 40.66 -9.97
C ASN A 114 10.61 39.35 -9.18
N LEU A 115 9.35 38.92 -9.11
CA LEU A 115 8.91 37.73 -8.39
C LEU A 115 9.20 36.49 -9.25
N LYS A 116 10.38 35.90 -9.03
CA LYS A 116 10.78 34.61 -9.59
C LYS A 116 9.74 33.52 -9.27
N ASP A 117 9.70 32.47 -10.09
CA ASP A 117 8.85 31.30 -9.83
C ASP A 117 9.11 30.74 -8.43
N ILE A 118 8.03 30.51 -7.69
CA ILE A 118 8.10 29.98 -6.33
C ILE A 118 8.27 28.48 -6.48
N VAL A 119 9.45 28.01 -6.11
CA VAL A 119 9.77 26.58 -6.06
C VAL A 119 9.75 26.19 -4.59
N HIS A 120 8.75 25.41 -4.21
CA HIS A 120 8.75 24.73 -2.91
C HIS A 120 9.78 23.61 -2.92
N SER A 121 10.18 23.18 -1.73
CA SER A 121 11.13 22.07 -1.60
C SER A 121 10.64 21.10 -0.55
N VAL A 122 11.02 19.84 -0.74
CA VAL A 122 10.73 18.75 0.20
C VAL A 122 11.24 19.08 1.59
N SER A 123 10.40 18.90 2.61
CA SER A 123 10.74 19.29 3.99
C SER A 123 11.64 18.29 4.71
N HIS A 124 11.54 17.00 4.39
CA HIS A 124 12.26 15.92 5.07
C HIS A 124 12.75 14.87 4.07
N ASP A 125 13.79 14.15 4.43
CA ASP A 125 14.13 12.93 3.70
C ASP A 125 13.00 11.91 3.89
N TYR A 126 12.56 11.31 2.78
CA TYR A 126 11.54 10.27 2.77
C TYR A 126 12.17 8.93 2.41
N TYR A 127 11.78 7.90 3.15
CA TYR A 127 12.38 6.58 3.08
C TYR A 127 11.31 5.48 2.99
N LEU A 128 11.72 4.34 2.42
CA LEU A 128 11.00 3.07 2.40
C LEU A 128 11.72 2.05 3.30
N GLU A 129 10.98 1.33 4.15
CA GLU A 129 11.52 0.19 4.93
C GLU A 129 11.65 -1.03 4.01
N LEU A 130 12.83 -1.66 3.98
CA LEU A 130 13.04 -2.94 3.31
C LEU A 130 12.89 -4.11 4.30
N GLU A 131 12.70 -5.32 3.78
CA GLU A 131 12.52 -6.53 4.61
C GLU A 131 13.69 -6.77 5.60
N ASP A 132 14.91 -6.40 5.23
CA ASP A 132 16.09 -6.55 6.10
C ASP A 132 16.18 -5.48 7.22
N GLY A 133 15.17 -4.60 7.31
CA GLY A 133 15.11 -3.49 8.25
C GLY A 133 15.96 -2.29 7.85
N SER A 134 16.58 -2.31 6.67
CA SER A 134 17.32 -1.15 6.15
C SER A 134 16.38 -0.11 5.52
N ASP A 135 16.86 1.13 5.55
CA ASP A 135 16.12 2.29 5.07
C ASP A 135 16.57 2.62 3.63
N HIS A 136 15.63 2.61 2.69
CA HIS A 136 15.88 3.03 1.31
C HIS A 136 15.42 4.48 1.11
N LEU A 137 16.37 5.39 0.84
CA LEU A 137 16.08 6.79 0.56
C LEU A 137 15.33 6.92 -0.77
N LEU A 138 14.12 7.48 -0.72
CA LEU A 138 13.27 7.75 -1.89
C LEU A 138 13.48 9.18 -2.40
N VAL A 139 13.52 10.15 -1.48
CA VAL A 139 13.59 11.58 -1.80
C VAL A 139 14.40 12.30 -0.73
N GLU A 140 15.34 13.15 -1.15
CA GLU A 140 16.13 14.00 -0.26
C GLU A 140 15.38 15.28 0.09
N ARG A 141 15.51 15.75 1.34
CA ARG A 141 15.05 17.08 1.74
C ARG A 141 15.69 18.15 0.88
N ASN A 142 14.99 19.27 0.71
CA ASN A 142 15.36 20.40 -0.16
C ASN A 142 15.31 20.10 -1.67
N THR A 143 14.86 18.91 -2.10
CA THR A 143 14.59 18.66 -3.52
C THR A 143 13.44 19.56 -3.99
N PRO A 144 13.57 20.24 -5.15
CA PRO A 144 12.50 21.05 -5.75
C PRO A 144 11.20 20.27 -5.98
N LEU A 145 10.07 20.91 -5.67
CA LEU A 145 8.73 20.40 -5.95
C LEU A 145 8.12 21.08 -7.20
N PRO A 146 7.19 20.41 -7.90
CA PRO A 146 6.77 19.02 -7.70
C PRO A 146 7.81 18.02 -8.21
N LEU A 147 7.80 16.79 -7.70
CA LEU A 147 8.71 15.74 -8.14
C LEU A 147 8.04 14.38 -8.23
N LYS A 148 8.64 13.51 -9.04
CA LYS A 148 8.26 12.11 -9.18
C LYS A 148 9.49 11.23 -9.09
N THR A 149 9.44 10.22 -8.25
CA THR A 149 10.47 9.18 -8.13
C THR A 149 9.86 7.83 -8.43
N GLN A 150 10.57 7.00 -9.20
CA GLN A 150 10.17 5.63 -9.48
C GLN A 150 11.26 4.66 -9.02
N GLY A 151 10.85 3.59 -8.35
CA GLY A 151 11.70 2.49 -7.91
C GLY A 151 11.19 1.14 -8.39
N THR A 152 12.10 0.17 -8.51
CA THR A 152 11.74 -1.25 -8.73
C THR A 152 12.37 -2.08 -7.62
N PHE A 153 11.56 -2.95 -7.03
CA PHE A 153 11.93 -3.81 -5.92
C PHE A 153 11.58 -5.26 -6.26
N ALA A 154 12.26 -6.22 -5.62
CA ALA A 154 11.89 -7.62 -5.71
C ALA A 154 11.07 -8.02 -4.48
N LEU A 155 10.13 -8.94 -4.68
CA LEU A 155 9.53 -9.70 -3.59
C LEU A 155 10.61 -10.53 -2.88
N VAL A 156 10.33 -10.93 -1.65
CA VAL A 156 11.29 -11.72 -0.84
C VAL A 156 11.15 -13.21 -1.09
N HIS A 157 9.99 -13.65 -1.57
CA HIS A 157 9.70 -15.05 -1.89
C HIS A 157 8.93 -15.18 -3.22
N SER A 158 9.11 -16.30 -3.93
CA SER A 158 8.45 -16.57 -5.22
C SER A 158 6.93 -16.79 -5.09
N GLU A 159 6.47 -17.23 -3.93
CA GLU A 159 5.05 -17.50 -3.64
C GLU A 159 4.38 -16.36 -2.85
N GLN A 160 5.04 -15.22 -2.74
CA GLN A 160 4.53 -14.08 -1.99
C GLN A 160 3.30 -13.46 -2.68
N LEU A 161 2.21 -13.30 -1.91
CA LEU A 161 0.94 -12.74 -2.40
C LEU A 161 0.65 -11.31 -1.90
N LEU A 162 1.55 -10.74 -1.10
CA LEU A 162 1.41 -9.42 -0.47
C LEU A 162 2.72 -8.65 -0.60
N ALA A 163 2.67 -7.34 -0.81
CA ALA A 163 3.81 -6.44 -0.67
C ALA A 163 3.42 -5.24 0.20
N HIS A 164 4.09 -5.09 1.34
CA HIS A 164 3.88 -4.02 2.32
C HIS A 164 4.99 -2.99 2.18
N PHE A 165 4.61 -1.78 1.77
CA PHE A 165 5.49 -0.64 1.68
C PHE A 165 5.22 0.29 2.86
N LYS A 166 6.23 0.50 3.70
CA LYS A 166 6.16 1.35 4.90
C LYS A 166 6.98 2.61 4.66
N PHE A 167 6.32 3.75 4.63
CA PHE A 167 6.95 5.03 4.36
C PHE A 167 7.17 5.81 5.64
N PHE A 168 8.31 6.47 5.75
CA PHE A 168 8.62 7.29 6.91
C PHE A 168 9.55 8.44 6.57
N ASN A 169 9.59 9.43 7.45
CA ASN A 169 10.62 10.44 7.48
C ASN A 169 11.41 10.37 8.80
N ARG A 170 12.48 11.15 8.88
CA ARG A 170 13.27 11.32 10.10
C ARG A 170 13.22 12.77 10.57
N VAL A 171 12.87 12.97 11.83
CA VAL A 171 12.89 14.28 12.51
C VAL A 171 13.86 14.18 13.68
N GLY A 172 15.09 14.66 13.48
CA GLY A 172 16.21 14.34 14.36
C GLY A 172 16.50 12.83 14.33
N ASP A 173 16.61 12.20 15.51
CA ASP A 173 16.83 10.75 15.63
C ASP A 173 15.54 9.92 15.62
N LYS A 174 14.37 10.56 15.48
CA LYS A 174 13.09 9.87 15.52
C LYS A 174 12.61 9.53 14.12
N ARG A 175 12.22 8.26 13.96
CA ARG A 175 11.53 7.74 12.79
C ARG A 175 10.03 7.97 12.95
N GLU A 176 9.43 8.69 12.01
CA GLU A 176 8.00 8.99 11.99
C GLU A 176 7.36 8.37 10.75
N SER A 177 6.36 7.52 10.96
CA SER A 177 5.54 6.97 9.88
C SER A 177 4.85 8.10 9.13
N ILE A 178 4.85 8.00 7.80
CA ILE A 178 4.07 8.89 6.94
C ILE A 178 2.92 8.16 6.23
N GLY A 179 2.74 6.86 6.51
CA GLY A 179 1.70 6.02 5.95
C GLY A 179 2.27 4.78 5.25
N ASP A 180 1.36 3.88 4.87
CA ASP A 180 1.68 2.56 4.33
C ASP A 180 0.86 2.28 3.05
N LEU A 181 1.35 1.35 2.25
CA LEU A 181 0.66 0.80 1.08
C LEU A 181 0.79 -0.73 1.06
N TRP A 182 -0.34 -1.43 0.90
CA TRP A 182 -0.37 -2.87 0.70
C TRP A 182 -0.80 -3.21 -0.72
N LEU A 183 0.11 -3.77 -1.51
CA LEU A 183 -0.17 -4.34 -2.80
C LEU A 183 -0.48 -5.84 -2.64
N THR A 184 -1.53 -6.34 -3.29
CA THR A 184 -1.97 -7.73 -3.13
C THR A 184 -2.19 -8.42 -4.47
N PHE A 185 -1.81 -9.69 -4.55
CA PHE A 185 -1.88 -10.53 -5.75
C PHE A 185 -2.84 -11.69 -5.49
N VAL A 186 -3.68 -12.03 -6.47
CA VAL A 186 -4.64 -13.16 -6.34
C VAL A 186 -4.41 -14.25 -7.38
N GLU A 187 -3.68 -13.95 -8.45
CA GLU A 187 -3.31 -14.98 -9.42
C GLU A 187 -2.03 -15.68 -8.99
N LEU A 188 -2.02 -17.00 -9.18
CA LEU A 188 -0.81 -17.79 -9.20
C LEU A 188 0.12 -17.14 -10.23
N LEU A 189 1.11 -16.38 -9.72
CA LEU A 189 2.28 -15.99 -10.50
C LEU A 189 2.72 -17.23 -11.29
N PRO A 190 3.00 -17.11 -12.60
CA PRO A 190 3.24 -18.26 -13.46
C PRO A 190 4.22 -19.22 -12.77
N PRO A 191 3.87 -20.52 -12.61
CA PRO A 191 4.63 -21.48 -11.82
C PRO A 191 6.02 -21.82 -12.38
N ALA A 192 6.55 -21.02 -13.32
CA ALA A 192 7.73 -21.32 -14.09
C ALA A 192 9.01 -20.64 -13.59
N SER A 193 8.92 -19.57 -12.79
CA SER A 193 10.12 -18.92 -12.25
C SER A 193 10.16 -19.12 -10.73
N ASN A 194 11.07 -19.96 -10.24
CA ASN A 194 11.45 -19.99 -8.82
C ASN A 194 12.06 -18.66 -8.33
N GLN A 195 12.03 -17.60 -9.15
CA GLN A 195 12.53 -16.28 -8.81
C GLN A 195 11.37 -15.42 -8.29
N PRO A 196 11.59 -14.67 -7.20
CA PRO A 196 10.63 -13.66 -6.74
C PRO A 196 10.27 -12.68 -7.85
N ALA A 197 8.98 -12.37 -7.96
CA ALA A 197 8.52 -11.34 -8.89
C ALA A 197 9.03 -9.95 -8.48
N GLU A 198 8.98 -9.02 -9.43
CA GLU A 198 9.36 -7.62 -9.21
C GLU A 198 8.12 -6.75 -9.10
N VAL A 199 8.20 -5.70 -8.29
CA VAL A 199 7.16 -4.69 -8.08
C VAL A 199 7.72 -3.31 -8.36
N THR A 200 6.91 -2.45 -8.94
CA THR A 200 7.22 -1.03 -9.15
C THR A 200 6.61 -0.21 -8.04
N LEU A 201 7.25 0.91 -7.71
CA LEU A 201 6.76 1.90 -6.78
C LEU A 201 7.01 3.30 -7.37
N ASP A 202 5.95 4.04 -7.60
CA ASP A 202 5.97 5.45 -7.93
C ASP A 202 5.67 6.25 -6.65
N PHE A 203 6.51 7.25 -6.36
CA PHE A 203 6.43 8.13 -5.21
C PHE A 203 6.43 9.57 -5.71
N ASP A 204 5.25 10.18 -5.72
CA ASP A 204 5.00 11.50 -6.26
C ASP A 204 4.73 12.49 -5.12
N ILE A 205 5.31 13.69 -5.22
CA ILE A 205 5.04 14.79 -4.31
C ILE A 205 4.67 16.03 -5.12
N ASP A 206 3.51 16.61 -4.83
CA ASP A 206 3.02 17.81 -5.52
C ASP A 206 3.56 19.13 -4.90
N GLU A 207 3.10 20.26 -5.43
CA GLU A 207 3.50 21.60 -5.00
C GLU A 207 3.09 21.91 -3.55
N ASP A 208 2.05 21.24 -3.04
CA ASP A 208 1.50 21.38 -1.70
C ASP A 208 2.09 20.37 -0.70
N ASN A 209 3.10 19.59 -1.12
CA ASN A 209 3.75 18.53 -0.33
C ASN A 209 2.79 17.37 0.02
N ILE A 210 1.78 17.15 -0.82
CA ILE A 210 0.91 15.97 -0.76
C ILE A 210 1.63 14.82 -1.44
N ILE A 211 1.73 13.70 -0.74
CA ILE A 211 2.46 12.52 -1.19
C ILE A 211 1.47 11.49 -1.73
N THR A 212 1.62 11.12 -3.00
CA THR A 212 0.87 10.03 -3.62
C THR A 212 1.82 8.89 -3.98
N VAL A 213 1.47 7.69 -3.57
CA VAL A 213 2.23 6.48 -3.87
C VAL A 213 1.42 5.53 -4.73
N THR A 214 2.04 4.92 -5.72
CA THR A 214 1.44 3.87 -6.55
C THR A 214 2.37 2.68 -6.63
N ALA A 215 1.90 1.49 -6.27
CA ALA A 215 2.66 0.26 -6.42
C ALA A 215 1.97 -0.69 -7.40
N GLY A 216 2.75 -1.43 -8.17
CA GLY A 216 2.24 -2.38 -9.15
C GLY A 216 3.12 -3.61 -9.31
N LEU A 217 2.53 -4.71 -9.77
CA LEU A 217 3.28 -5.92 -10.10
C LEU A 217 3.87 -5.79 -11.51
N LYS A 218 5.19 -5.93 -11.65
CA LYS A 218 5.87 -5.75 -12.93
C LYS A 218 5.40 -6.81 -13.94
N GLY A 219 4.95 -6.35 -15.11
CA GLY A 219 4.40 -7.22 -16.16
C GLY A 219 2.89 -7.47 -16.06
N TYR A 220 2.23 -6.99 -15.01
CA TYR A 220 0.79 -7.15 -14.77
C TYR A 220 0.13 -5.79 -14.50
N PRO A 221 -0.21 -5.02 -15.56
CA PRO A 221 -0.70 -3.65 -15.41
C PRO A 221 -2.03 -3.56 -14.65
N ASP A 222 -2.83 -4.61 -14.65
CA ASP A 222 -4.11 -4.67 -13.91
C ASP A 222 -3.91 -4.86 -12.40
N ILE A 223 -2.70 -5.23 -11.96
CA ILE A 223 -2.38 -5.40 -10.55
C ILE A 223 -1.55 -4.21 -10.07
N GLN A 224 -2.26 -3.16 -9.70
CA GLN A 224 -1.71 -1.94 -9.13
C GLN A 224 -2.64 -1.36 -8.07
N VAL A 225 -2.07 -0.56 -7.18
CA VAL A 225 -2.81 0.19 -6.17
C VAL A 225 -2.13 1.54 -5.96
N GLY A 226 -2.92 2.61 -5.93
CA GLY A 226 -2.44 3.97 -5.67
C GLY A 226 -3.20 4.62 -4.52
N ARG A 227 -2.53 5.48 -3.76
CA ARG A 227 -3.17 6.28 -2.72
C ARG A 227 -2.36 7.52 -2.33
N THR A 228 -3.05 8.49 -1.75
CA THR A 228 -2.41 9.58 -1.02
C THR A 228 -2.08 9.12 0.40
N LEU A 229 -0.85 9.40 0.84
CA LEU A 229 -0.39 9.10 2.19
C LEU A 229 -0.91 10.16 3.16
N SER A 230 -1.38 9.73 4.34
CA SER A 230 -1.84 10.61 5.40
C SER A 230 -1.31 10.12 6.75
N ARG A 231 -0.72 11.04 7.51
CA ARG A 231 -0.15 10.73 8.84
C ARG A 231 -1.25 10.50 9.86
N GLY A 232 -1.19 9.43 10.64
CA GLY A 232 -2.10 9.19 11.76
C GLY A 232 -3.55 8.95 11.32
N GLY A 233 -3.75 8.54 10.07
CA GLY A 233 -5.07 8.20 9.54
C GLY A 233 -5.64 6.92 10.17
N PRO A 234 -6.96 6.74 10.16
CA PRO A 234 -7.58 5.54 10.73
C PRO A 234 -7.17 4.23 10.02
N ASP A 235 -6.72 4.33 8.77
CA ASP A 235 -6.13 3.26 7.97
C ASP A 235 -4.76 2.79 8.47
N GLU A 236 -3.95 3.68 9.04
CA GLU A 236 -2.63 3.33 9.58
C GLU A 236 -2.79 2.28 10.70
N GLN A 237 -3.78 2.47 11.58
CA GLN A 237 -4.07 1.49 12.62
C GLN A 237 -4.54 0.15 12.03
N LEU A 238 -5.36 0.17 10.96
CA LEU A 238 -5.81 -1.07 10.31
C LEU A 238 -4.64 -1.85 9.69
N PHE A 239 -3.69 -1.15 9.06
CA PHE A 239 -2.50 -1.79 8.51
C PHE A 239 -1.56 -2.34 9.58
N LEU A 240 -1.43 -1.64 10.71
CA LEU A 240 -0.72 -2.17 11.89
C LEU A 240 -1.41 -3.44 12.42
N ASP A 241 -2.74 -3.45 12.50
CA ASP A 241 -3.51 -4.62 12.95
C ASP A 241 -3.32 -5.81 11.97
N VAL A 242 -3.27 -5.56 10.65
CA VAL A 242 -2.93 -6.57 9.62
C VAL A 242 -1.51 -7.10 9.83
N GLU A 243 -0.51 -6.22 9.98
CA GLU A 243 0.89 -6.60 10.17
C GLU A 243 1.08 -7.47 11.43
N GLN A 244 0.46 -7.08 12.54
CA GLN A 244 0.49 -7.85 13.79
C GLN A 244 -0.21 -9.20 13.66
N GLY A 245 -1.35 -9.22 12.95
CA GLY A 245 -2.06 -10.46 12.64
C GLY A 245 -1.20 -11.46 11.87
N ILE A 246 -0.54 -11.01 10.80
CA ILE A 246 0.40 -11.84 10.04
C ILE A 246 1.55 -12.34 10.93
N ALA A 247 2.14 -11.47 11.75
CA ALA A 247 3.22 -11.86 12.65
C ALA A 247 2.78 -12.94 13.66
N LYS A 248 1.57 -12.82 14.21
CA LYS A 248 0.97 -13.83 15.11
C LYS A 248 0.78 -15.17 14.40
N ILE A 249 0.24 -15.17 13.18
CA ILE A 249 0.01 -16.39 12.41
C ILE A 249 1.33 -17.06 12.01
N ASN A 250 2.30 -16.29 11.50
CA ASN A 250 3.64 -16.82 11.17
C ASN A 250 4.40 -17.35 12.40
N GLY A 251 4.17 -16.78 13.58
CA GLY A 251 4.75 -17.26 14.84
C GLY A 251 4.03 -18.47 15.44
N SER A 252 2.89 -18.87 14.88
CA SER A 252 2.10 -20.01 15.33
C SER A 252 2.47 -21.28 14.57
N GLN A 253 2.20 -22.47 15.14
CA GLN A 253 2.42 -23.76 14.47
C GLN A 253 1.14 -24.27 13.79
N TYR A 254 0.50 -23.40 13.01
CA TYR A 254 -0.68 -23.78 12.25
C TYR A 254 -0.30 -24.57 10.99
N ASP A 255 -1.21 -25.43 10.55
CA ASP A 255 -1.07 -26.16 9.29
C ASP A 255 -1.12 -25.21 8.08
N TYR A 256 -0.74 -25.75 6.92
CA TYR A 256 -0.69 -25.01 5.66
C TYR A 256 -2.02 -24.31 5.34
N TRP A 257 -3.13 -25.03 5.49
CA TRP A 257 -4.43 -24.57 5.04
C TRP A 257 -5.00 -23.49 5.96
N THR A 258 -4.79 -23.59 7.26
CA THR A 258 -5.16 -22.56 8.24
C THR A 258 -4.41 -21.26 7.95
N THR A 259 -3.09 -21.36 7.70
CA THR A 259 -2.27 -20.19 7.35
C THR A 259 -2.66 -19.60 5.99
N TYR A 260 -2.90 -20.45 5.00
CA TYR A 260 -3.34 -20.04 3.67
C TYR A 260 -4.70 -19.34 3.72
N ASP A 261 -5.64 -19.85 4.52
CA ASP A 261 -6.96 -19.22 4.68
C ASP A 261 -6.82 -17.83 5.28
N TYR A 262 -6.00 -17.67 6.32
CA TYR A 262 -5.71 -16.37 6.91
C TYR A 262 -5.05 -15.40 5.92
N LEU A 263 -4.13 -15.88 5.09
CA LEU A 263 -3.54 -15.10 4.01
C LEU A 263 -4.63 -14.58 3.06
N GLN A 264 -5.60 -15.42 2.68
CA GLN A 264 -6.72 -14.99 1.84
C GLN A 264 -7.57 -13.91 2.53
N TRP A 265 -7.86 -14.05 3.82
CA TRP A 265 -8.53 -12.99 4.60
C TRP A 265 -7.77 -11.67 4.54
N VAL A 266 -6.46 -11.70 4.78
CA VAL A 266 -5.60 -10.51 4.72
C VAL A 266 -5.61 -9.86 3.35
N ILE A 267 -5.54 -10.65 2.27
CA ILE A 267 -5.61 -10.16 0.89
C ILE A 267 -6.93 -9.41 0.66
N HIS A 268 -8.07 -9.98 1.06
CA HIS A 268 -9.39 -9.37 0.89
C HIS A 268 -9.54 -8.10 1.73
N ILE A 269 -9.07 -8.11 2.97
CA ILE A 269 -9.09 -6.96 3.88
C ILE A 269 -8.23 -5.83 3.33
N ALA A 270 -6.98 -6.10 2.94
CA ALA A 270 -6.07 -5.10 2.39
C ALA A 270 -6.64 -4.46 1.11
N ARG A 271 -7.27 -5.24 0.22
CA ARG A 271 -8.00 -4.71 -0.94
C ARG A 271 -9.16 -3.81 -0.53
N GLY A 272 -9.96 -4.24 0.44
CA GLY A 272 -11.08 -3.46 0.96
C GLY A 272 -10.67 -2.12 1.57
N ILE A 273 -9.50 -2.06 2.21
CA ILE A 273 -8.91 -0.81 2.70
C ILE A 273 -8.52 0.09 1.52
N ASN A 274 -7.84 -0.45 0.51
CA ASN A 274 -7.32 0.32 -0.63
C ASN A 274 -8.43 0.92 -1.53
N THR A 275 -9.44 0.13 -1.93
CA THR A 275 -10.52 0.60 -2.84
C THR A 275 -11.27 1.81 -2.30
N LYS A 276 -11.33 1.97 -0.97
CA LYS A 276 -12.08 3.06 -0.33
C LYS A 276 -11.24 4.33 -0.08
N VAL A 277 -9.93 4.26 -0.30
CA VAL A 277 -9.02 5.40 -0.19
C VAL A 277 -8.86 6.12 -1.54
N GLU A 278 -8.96 5.41 -2.67
CA GLU A 278 -8.89 5.98 -4.02
C GLU A 278 -9.93 7.09 -4.29
N SER A 279 -11.04 7.15 -3.53
CA SER A 279 -12.07 8.19 -3.65
C SER A 279 -11.72 9.53 -2.98
N ASN A 280 -10.50 9.73 -2.47
CA ASN A 280 -10.06 10.96 -1.78
C ASN A 280 -10.91 11.32 -0.52
N THR A 281 -11.65 10.36 0.00
CA THR A 281 -12.48 10.50 1.21
C THR A 281 -11.85 9.76 2.36
N THR A 282 -11.79 10.38 3.54
CA THR A 282 -11.43 9.71 4.78
C THR A 282 -12.27 8.44 4.93
N LEU A 283 -11.64 7.32 5.30
CA LEU A 283 -12.34 6.07 5.57
C LEU A 283 -13.50 6.31 6.55
N GLU A 284 -14.71 5.93 6.12
CA GLU A 284 -15.91 6.04 6.93
C GLU A 284 -15.79 5.15 8.19
N LYS A 285 -16.33 5.62 9.31
CA LYS A 285 -16.27 4.91 10.60
C LYS A 285 -16.77 3.47 10.49
N ASP A 286 -17.91 3.27 9.83
CA ASP A 286 -18.52 1.96 9.63
C ASP A 286 -17.60 1.01 8.85
N THR A 287 -16.80 1.53 7.91
CA THR A 287 -15.81 0.73 7.19
C THR A 287 -14.67 0.29 8.10
N ILE A 288 -14.17 1.19 8.95
CA ILE A 288 -13.08 0.89 9.88
C ILE A 288 -13.55 -0.17 10.87
N GLU A 289 -14.73 -0.01 11.45
CA GLU A 289 -15.32 -0.97 12.38
C GLU A 289 -15.52 -2.34 11.73
N ARG A 290 -16.09 -2.37 10.52
CA ARG A 290 -16.25 -3.63 9.76
C ARG A 290 -14.92 -4.31 9.46
N THR A 291 -13.90 -3.55 9.07
CA THR A 291 -12.57 -4.11 8.77
C THR A 291 -11.92 -4.70 10.01
N LYS A 292 -12.05 -4.04 11.17
CA LYS A 292 -11.60 -4.58 12.45
C LYS A 292 -12.33 -5.87 12.82
N GLN A 293 -13.64 -5.90 12.64
CA GLN A 293 -14.44 -7.10 12.87
C GLN A 293 -13.99 -8.25 11.97
N GLN A 294 -13.75 -8.00 10.68
CA GLN A 294 -13.22 -9.01 9.76
C GLN A 294 -11.84 -9.54 10.17
N LEU A 295 -10.93 -8.67 10.61
CA LEU A 295 -9.62 -9.07 11.13
C LEU A 295 -9.75 -9.96 12.37
N GLN A 296 -10.64 -9.59 13.29
CA GLN A 296 -10.92 -10.37 14.49
C GLN A 296 -11.52 -11.74 14.12
N THR A 297 -12.51 -11.78 13.23
CA THR A 297 -13.11 -13.03 12.73
C THR A 297 -12.07 -13.93 12.06
N ALA A 298 -11.20 -13.37 11.22
CA ALA A 298 -10.11 -14.13 10.59
C ALA A 298 -9.17 -14.77 11.63
N GLN A 299 -8.84 -14.03 12.70
CA GLN A 299 -8.02 -14.55 13.81
C GLN A 299 -8.74 -15.65 14.59
N GLU A 300 -10.01 -15.46 14.94
CA GLU A 300 -10.80 -16.45 15.68
C GLU A 300 -11.00 -17.74 14.88
N LEU A 301 -11.24 -17.65 13.57
CA LEU A 301 -11.34 -18.81 12.68
C LEU A 301 -10.00 -19.55 12.57
N ALA A 302 -8.89 -18.83 12.45
CA ALA A 302 -7.56 -19.43 12.44
C ALA A 302 -7.23 -20.17 13.75
N GLU A 303 -7.56 -19.58 14.91
CA GLU A 303 -7.39 -20.24 16.23
C GLU A 303 -8.21 -21.53 16.35
N ARG A 304 -9.39 -21.56 15.72
CA ARG A 304 -10.27 -22.73 15.66
C ARG A 304 -9.89 -23.73 14.56
N HIS A 305 -8.86 -23.44 13.75
CA HIS A 305 -8.45 -24.22 12.58
C HIS A 305 -9.60 -24.40 11.56
N GLU A 306 -10.46 -23.38 11.45
CA GLU A 306 -11.61 -23.37 10.55
C GLU A 306 -11.22 -22.69 9.24
N THR A 307 -11.20 -23.45 8.14
CA THR A 307 -10.85 -22.92 6.82
C THR A 307 -12.10 -22.54 6.02
N ILE A 308 -12.12 -21.37 5.40
CA ILE A 308 -13.23 -20.81 4.64
C ILE A 308 -12.86 -20.58 3.16
N TYR A 309 -11.88 -19.73 2.90
CA TYR A 309 -11.45 -19.37 1.55
C TYR A 309 -10.85 -20.55 0.78
N SER A 310 -10.15 -21.47 1.44
CA SER A 310 -9.64 -22.69 0.80
C SER A 310 -10.79 -23.57 0.28
N GLN A 311 -11.93 -23.59 0.99
CA GLN A 311 -13.14 -24.31 0.57
C GLN A 311 -13.82 -23.62 -0.61
N ILE A 312 -13.87 -22.28 -0.61
CA ILE A 312 -14.36 -21.51 -1.76
C ILE A 312 -13.51 -21.81 -3.00
N PHE A 313 -12.19 -21.72 -2.87
CA PHE A 313 -11.26 -22.01 -3.95
C PHE A 313 -11.44 -23.44 -4.50
N PHE A 314 -11.59 -24.43 -3.62
CA PHE A 314 -11.88 -25.81 -4.03
C PHE A 314 -13.18 -25.90 -4.85
N VAL A 315 -14.25 -25.25 -4.42
CA VAL A 315 -15.54 -25.25 -5.11
C VAL A 315 -15.47 -24.50 -6.44
N GLU A 316 -14.79 -23.37 -6.50
CA GLU A 316 -14.58 -22.62 -7.75
C GLU A 316 -13.85 -23.46 -8.79
N ASN A 317 -12.79 -24.18 -8.40
CA ASN A 317 -12.09 -25.11 -9.28
C ASN A 317 -12.96 -26.29 -9.71
N LEU A 318 -13.72 -26.87 -8.79
CA LEU A 318 -14.66 -27.95 -9.08
C LEU A 318 -15.68 -27.52 -10.15
N ILE A 319 -16.26 -26.32 -10.00
CA ILE A 319 -17.23 -25.76 -10.94
C ILE A 319 -16.56 -25.42 -12.28
N ALA A 320 -15.38 -24.78 -12.26
CA ALA A 320 -14.66 -24.40 -13.47
C ALA A 320 -14.32 -25.62 -14.34
N GLN A 321 -13.93 -26.73 -13.72
CA GLN A 321 -13.53 -27.94 -14.43
C GLN A 321 -14.71 -28.85 -14.78
N PHE A 322 -15.63 -29.08 -13.83
CA PHE A 322 -16.67 -30.10 -13.95
C PHE A 322 -18.09 -29.55 -14.01
N GLY A 323 -18.30 -28.24 -13.89
CA GLY A 323 -19.63 -27.63 -13.78
C GLY A 323 -20.60 -28.02 -14.90
N LYS A 324 -20.10 -28.21 -16.13
CA LYS A 324 -20.89 -28.65 -17.30
C LYS A 324 -21.45 -30.08 -17.17
N PHE A 325 -20.87 -30.91 -16.30
CA PHE A 325 -21.27 -32.29 -16.05
C PHE A 325 -22.09 -32.45 -14.78
N ILE A 326 -22.21 -31.39 -13.97
CA ILE A 326 -23.07 -31.37 -12.79
C ILE A 326 -24.52 -31.10 -13.25
N PRO A 327 -25.52 -31.85 -12.77
CA PRO A 327 -26.92 -31.55 -13.07
C PRO A 327 -27.26 -30.10 -12.76
N GLU A 328 -27.99 -29.42 -13.64
CA GLU A 328 -28.23 -27.97 -13.55
C GLU A 328 -28.76 -27.52 -12.18
N ALA A 329 -29.69 -28.28 -11.59
CA ALA A 329 -30.21 -27.99 -10.25
C ALA A 329 -29.11 -28.05 -9.17
N GLU A 330 -28.26 -29.08 -9.19
CA GLU A 330 -27.16 -29.23 -8.22
C GLU A 330 -26.04 -28.21 -8.44
N HIS A 331 -25.78 -27.85 -9.69
CA HIS A 331 -24.86 -26.78 -10.05
C HIS A 331 -25.34 -25.43 -9.49
N ASN A 332 -26.63 -25.10 -9.67
CA ASN A 332 -27.22 -23.88 -9.14
C ASN A 332 -27.19 -23.85 -7.61
N ASP A 333 -27.48 -24.97 -6.96
CA ASP A 333 -27.36 -25.09 -5.50
C ASP A 333 -25.93 -24.80 -5.00
N LEU A 334 -24.90 -25.33 -5.67
CA LEU A 334 -23.49 -25.08 -5.36
C LEU A 334 -23.12 -23.60 -5.51
N VAL A 335 -23.48 -22.99 -6.65
CA VAL A 335 -23.22 -21.58 -6.91
C VAL A 335 -23.93 -20.68 -5.89
N ASN A 336 -25.20 -20.97 -5.58
CA ASN A 336 -25.98 -20.19 -4.64
C ASN A 336 -25.45 -20.32 -3.20
N SER A 337 -25.11 -21.52 -2.75
CA SER A 337 -24.53 -21.73 -1.41
C SER A 337 -23.16 -21.08 -1.26
N MET A 338 -22.32 -21.11 -2.30
CA MET A 338 -21.05 -20.37 -2.33
C MET A 338 -21.28 -18.86 -2.27
N LYS A 339 -22.29 -18.33 -2.99
CA LYS A 339 -22.67 -16.92 -2.90
C LYS A 339 -23.11 -16.53 -1.49
N SER A 340 -23.97 -17.33 -0.84
CA SER A 340 -24.39 -17.09 0.53
C SER A 340 -23.24 -17.15 1.54
N LEU A 341 -22.24 -18.01 1.32
CA LEU A 341 -21.02 -18.01 2.13
C LEU A 341 -20.22 -16.72 1.95
N LYS A 342 -20.04 -16.23 0.70
CA LYS A 342 -19.39 -14.95 0.44
C LYS A 342 -20.12 -13.77 1.10
N GLU A 343 -21.45 -13.77 1.08
CA GLU A 343 -22.26 -12.78 1.81
C GLU A 343 -22.05 -12.88 3.34
N ALA A 344 -22.01 -14.09 3.90
CA ALA A 344 -21.74 -14.30 5.32
C ALA A 344 -20.34 -13.82 5.74
N ILE A 345 -19.33 -13.95 4.89
CA ILE A 345 -17.96 -13.46 5.14
C ILE A 345 -17.92 -11.93 5.29
N GLU A 346 -18.81 -11.20 4.60
CA GLU A 346 -18.81 -9.74 4.64
C GLU A 346 -19.39 -9.17 5.93
N THR A 347 -20.39 -9.82 6.54
CA THR A 347 -21.17 -9.24 7.64
C THR A 347 -21.50 -10.19 8.80
N GLY A 348 -21.26 -11.49 8.65
CA GLY A 348 -21.68 -12.51 9.60
C GLY A 348 -20.72 -12.73 10.77
N THR A 349 -21.19 -13.41 11.80
CA THR A 349 -20.35 -13.91 12.89
C THR A 349 -19.53 -15.14 12.47
N PRO A 350 -18.46 -15.53 13.20
CA PRO A 350 -17.74 -16.77 12.91
C PRO A 350 -18.67 -18.00 12.81
N GLU A 351 -19.69 -18.10 13.68
CA GLU A 351 -20.66 -19.19 13.67
C GLU A 351 -21.53 -19.19 12.42
N GLU A 352 -21.97 -18.02 11.95
CA GLU A 352 -22.77 -17.88 10.74
C GLU A 352 -21.95 -18.24 9.49
N ILE A 353 -20.68 -17.82 9.44
CA ILE A 353 -19.74 -18.17 8.37
C ILE A 353 -19.50 -19.68 8.32
N ILE A 354 -19.24 -20.30 9.47
CA ILE A 354 -19.05 -21.75 9.58
C ILE A 354 -20.32 -22.50 9.15
N ALA A 355 -21.49 -22.04 9.59
CA ALA A 355 -22.76 -22.65 9.19
C ALA A 355 -23.01 -22.56 7.67
N ALA A 356 -22.72 -21.41 7.05
CA ALA A 356 -22.82 -21.21 5.61
C ALA A 356 -21.84 -22.10 4.84
N ARG A 357 -20.60 -22.24 5.34
CA ARG A 357 -19.59 -23.14 4.76
C ARG A 357 -20.04 -24.58 4.84
N ASP A 358 -20.53 -25.03 5.99
CA ASP A 358 -20.99 -26.40 6.18
C ASP A 358 -22.22 -26.71 5.32
N ALA A 359 -23.09 -25.71 5.09
CA ALA A 359 -24.19 -25.83 4.14
C ALA A 359 -23.69 -26.02 2.70
N MET A 360 -22.72 -25.21 2.25
CA MET A 360 -22.07 -25.38 0.94
C MET A 360 -21.42 -26.75 0.80
N ARG A 361 -20.69 -27.21 1.83
CA ARG A 361 -20.01 -28.51 1.84
C ARG A 361 -20.97 -29.69 1.61
N LYS A 362 -22.19 -29.63 2.15
CA LYS A 362 -23.22 -30.67 1.89
C LYS A 362 -23.57 -30.80 0.40
N HIS A 363 -23.47 -29.72 -0.37
CA HIS A 363 -23.68 -29.79 -1.83
C HIS A 363 -22.44 -30.34 -2.54
N VAL A 364 -21.23 -30.04 -2.04
CA VAL A 364 -19.97 -30.61 -2.55
C VAL A 364 -19.92 -32.12 -2.32
N ASP A 365 -20.38 -32.61 -1.17
CA ASP A 365 -20.43 -34.04 -0.85
C ASP A 365 -21.38 -34.83 -1.77
N LYS A 366 -22.35 -34.17 -2.43
CA LYS A 366 -23.16 -34.81 -3.48
C LYS A 366 -22.37 -35.04 -4.77
N GLN A 367 -21.26 -34.32 -4.95
CA GLN A 367 -20.40 -34.36 -6.13
C GLN A 367 -19.18 -35.27 -5.96
N SER A 368 -19.22 -36.28 -5.08
CA SER A 368 -18.09 -37.16 -4.77
C SER A 368 -17.37 -37.73 -6.00
N ARG A 369 -18.08 -37.95 -7.11
CA ARG A 369 -17.49 -38.41 -8.38
C ARG A 369 -16.51 -37.40 -9.01
N PHE A 370 -16.73 -36.10 -8.82
CA PHE A 370 -15.90 -35.03 -9.36
C PHE A 370 -14.83 -34.56 -8.38
N THR A 371 -15.10 -34.63 -7.06
CA THR A 371 -14.10 -34.26 -6.04
C THR A 371 -12.86 -35.15 -6.09
N VAL A 372 -13.01 -36.41 -6.50
CA VAL A 372 -11.87 -37.32 -6.71
C VAL A 372 -10.94 -36.82 -7.81
N PHE A 373 -11.47 -36.35 -8.93
CA PHE A 373 -10.64 -35.76 -9.99
C PHE A 373 -9.98 -34.46 -9.55
N ALA A 374 -10.73 -33.58 -8.87
CA ALA A 374 -10.18 -32.34 -8.34
C ALA A 374 -9.00 -32.61 -7.37
N ASN A 375 -9.09 -33.63 -6.52
CA ASN A 375 -8.00 -34.03 -5.63
C ASN A 375 -6.79 -34.57 -6.39
N ILE A 376 -7.00 -35.35 -7.45
CA ILE A 376 -5.92 -35.83 -8.33
C ILE A 376 -5.21 -34.64 -8.99
N ASP A 377 -5.98 -33.69 -9.52
CA ASP A 377 -5.46 -32.49 -10.18
C ASP A 377 -4.67 -31.60 -9.21
N ASN A 378 -5.21 -31.33 -8.02
CA ASN A 378 -4.50 -30.60 -6.98
C ASN A 378 -3.18 -31.29 -6.58
N ALA A 379 -3.17 -32.62 -6.42
CA ALA A 379 -1.94 -33.35 -6.11
C ALA A 379 -0.92 -33.30 -7.25
N ILE A 380 -1.36 -33.35 -8.51
CA ILE A 380 -0.50 -33.17 -9.68
C ILE A 380 0.13 -31.77 -9.68
N ASP A 381 -0.68 -30.73 -9.46
CA ASP A 381 -0.26 -29.32 -9.46
C ASP A 381 0.78 -29.04 -8.37
N LEU A 382 0.57 -29.59 -7.17
CA LEU A 382 1.54 -29.51 -6.07
C LEU A 382 2.88 -30.17 -6.42
N GLN A 383 2.84 -31.27 -7.19
CA GLN A 383 4.04 -32.03 -7.53
C GLN A 383 4.82 -31.45 -8.71
N TYR A 384 4.22 -30.64 -9.58
CA TYR A 384 4.92 -30.09 -10.75
C TYR A 384 6.14 -29.23 -10.36
N ARG A 385 6.13 -28.59 -9.18
CA ARG A 385 7.25 -27.74 -8.71
C ARG A 385 8.44 -28.53 -8.19
N ASN A 386 8.18 -29.57 -7.40
CA ASN A 386 9.22 -30.26 -6.61
C ASN A 386 9.55 -31.67 -7.15
N HIS A 387 8.60 -32.35 -7.79
CA HIS A 387 8.75 -33.72 -8.28
C HIS A 387 8.10 -33.90 -9.65
N GLN A 388 8.58 -33.17 -10.66
CA GLN A 388 8.03 -33.15 -12.02
C GLN A 388 7.77 -34.55 -12.61
N THR A 389 8.67 -35.52 -12.42
CA THR A 389 8.48 -36.90 -12.92
C THR A 389 7.30 -37.61 -12.27
N GLN A 390 7.05 -37.36 -10.99
CA GLN A 390 5.90 -37.90 -10.27
C GLN A 390 4.60 -37.25 -10.77
N ALA A 391 4.61 -35.92 -10.94
CA ALA A 391 3.49 -35.16 -11.50
C ALA A 391 3.09 -35.65 -12.90
N GLU A 392 4.06 -35.80 -13.80
CA GLU A 392 3.82 -36.32 -15.16
C GLU A 392 3.24 -37.74 -15.16
N ARG A 393 3.69 -38.60 -14.22
CA ARG A 393 3.16 -39.96 -14.08
C ARG A 393 1.71 -39.94 -13.60
N LEU A 394 1.40 -39.14 -12.56
CA LEU A 394 0.03 -39.00 -12.06
C LEU A 394 -0.89 -38.39 -13.12
N HIS A 395 -0.42 -37.39 -13.87
CA HIS A 395 -1.15 -36.80 -14.98
C HIS A 395 -1.46 -37.82 -16.09
N ARG A 396 -0.49 -38.66 -16.47
CA ARG A 396 -0.75 -39.77 -17.43
C ARG A 396 -1.81 -40.74 -16.91
N LYS A 397 -1.72 -41.16 -15.64
CA LYS A 397 -2.72 -42.06 -15.06
C LYS A 397 -4.10 -41.41 -14.97
N ARG A 398 -4.18 -40.11 -14.67
CA ARG A 398 -5.43 -39.32 -14.70
C ARG A 398 -6.05 -39.31 -16.10
N SER A 399 -5.24 -39.11 -17.15
CA SER A 399 -5.71 -39.20 -18.54
C SER A 399 -6.24 -40.60 -18.88
N GLU A 400 -5.57 -41.67 -18.43
CA GLU A 400 -6.05 -43.05 -18.60
C GLU A 400 -7.39 -43.26 -17.88
N LEU A 401 -7.54 -42.71 -16.67
CA LEU A 401 -8.77 -42.78 -15.88
C LEU A 401 -9.95 -42.13 -16.63
N LEU A 402 -9.75 -40.96 -17.25
CA LEU A 402 -10.77 -40.33 -18.10
C LEU A 402 -11.13 -41.19 -19.32
N GLN A 403 -10.15 -41.80 -19.99
CA GLN A 403 -10.40 -42.70 -21.13
C GLN A 403 -11.20 -43.94 -20.73
N THR A 404 -11.01 -44.48 -19.53
CA THR A 404 -11.80 -45.62 -19.05
C THR A 404 -13.27 -45.26 -18.82
N LEU A 405 -13.56 -44.02 -18.37
CA LEU A 405 -14.93 -43.51 -18.30
C LEU A 405 -15.56 -43.38 -19.69
N GLU A 406 -14.84 -42.84 -20.67
CA GLU A 406 -15.33 -42.72 -22.05
C GLU A 406 -15.68 -44.09 -22.66
N LYS A 407 -14.89 -45.13 -22.34
CA LYS A 407 -15.10 -46.51 -22.80
C LYS A 407 -16.08 -47.30 -21.93
N ASN A 408 -16.59 -46.72 -20.85
CA ASN A 408 -17.48 -47.35 -19.87
C ASN A 408 -16.88 -48.62 -19.23
N ASP A 409 -15.56 -48.66 -19.06
CA ASP A 409 -14.81 -49.79 -18.46
C ASP A 409 -14.67 -49.59 -16.95
N VAL A 410 -15.70 -50.03 -16.22
CA VAL A 410 -15.84 -49.81 -14.76
C VAL A 410 -14.79 -50.58 -13.95
N GLU A 411 -14.41 -51.78 -14.38
CA GLU A 411 -13.43 -52.62 -13.68
C GLU A 411 -12.04 -52.01 -13.76
N ARG A 412 -11.64 -51.53 -14.96
CA ARG A 412 -10.37 -50.85 -15.13
C ARG A 412 -10.34 -49.50 -14.41
N PHE A 413 -11.44 -48.74 -14.47
CA PHE A 413 -11.59 -47.47 -13.75
C PHE A 413 -11.36 -47.66 -12.25
N SER A 414 -12.07 -48.60 -11.63
CA SER A 414 -11.98 -48.86 -10.19
C SER A 414 -10.57 -49.31 -9.78
N THR A 415 -9.94 -50.17 -10.60
CA THR A 415 -8.56 -50.63 -10.38
C THR A 415 -7.57 -49.47 -10.38
N LEU A 416 -7.58 -48.65 -11.44
CA LEU A 416 -6.69 -47.50 -11.57
C LEU A 416 -6.91 -46.50 -10.43
N LEU A 417 -8.16 -46.26 -10.04
CA LEU A 417 -8.49 -45.36 -8.96
C LEU A 417 -7.89 -45.85 -7.63
N ASN A 418 -8.12 -47.11 -7.28
CA ASN A 418 -7.60 -47.70 -6.04
C ASN A 418 -6.06 -47.71 -5.99
N GLU A 419 -5.39 -47.84 -7.14
CA GLU A 419 -3.93 -47.72 -7.24
C GLU A 419 -3.42 -46.30 -7.04
N MET A 420 -4.15 -45.29 -7.53
CA MET A 420 -3.72 -43.89 -7.51
C MET A 420 -4.02 -43.18 -6.20
N MET A 421 -5.20 -43.40 -5.63
CA MET A 421 -5.72 -42.58 -4.53
C MET A 421 -4.85 -42.59 -3.27
N PRO A 422 -4.22 -43.71 -2.83
CA PRO A 422 -3.34 -43.69 -1.66
C PRO A 422 -2.16 -42.72 -1.83
N GLU A 423 -1.60 -42.64 -3.03
CA GLU A 423 -0.51 -41.72 -3.34
C GLU A 423 -1.00 -40.26 -3.37
N VAL A 424 -2.14 -40.02 -4.04
CA VAL A 424 -2.77 -38.69 -4.12
C VAL A 424 -3.07 -38.14 -2.72
N TYR A 425 -3.69 -38.94 -1.86
CA TYR A 425 -3.96 -38.53 -0.48
C TYR A 425 -2.68 -38.34 0.33
N GLY A 426 -1.66 -39.18 0.13
CA GLY A 426 -0.35 -38.99 0.77
C GLY A 426 0.28 -37.64 0.42
N ILE A 427 0.22 -37.23 -0.85
CA ILE A 427 0.73 -35.93 -1.31
C ILE A 427 -0.03 -34.77 -0.66
N LEU A 428 -1.37 -34.83 -0.68
CA LEU A 428 -2.21 -33.78 -0.10
C LEU A 428 -2.02 -33.67 1.42
N GLU A 429 -1.89 -34.80 2.12
CA GLU A 429 -1.64 -34.84 3.55
C GLU A 429 -0.25 -34.31 3.90
N GLU A 430 0.79 -34.70 3.16
CA GLU A 430 2.14 -34.19 3.35
C GLU A 430 2.21 -32.67 3.16
N HIS A 431 1.57 -32.17 2.09
CA HIS A 431 1.49 -30.72 1.86
C HIS A 431 0.73 -30.00 2.97
N SER A 432 -0.38 -30.57 3.47
CA SER A 432 -1.15 -29.95 4.55
C SER A 432 -0.34 -29.76 5.84
N LYS A 433 0.67 -30.61 6.07
CA LYS A 433 1.55 -30.54 7.25
C LYS A 433 2.71 -29.56 7.09
N GLN A 434 2.88 -28.96 5.90
CA GLN A 434 3.93 -27.97 5.69
C GLN A 434 3.55 -26.66 6.38
N ASN A 435 4.55 -25.98 6.93
CA ASN A 435 4.35 -24.64 7.46
C ASN A 435 4.42 -23.64 6.30
N LEU A 436 3.31 -22.97 6.04
CA LEU A 436 3.31 -21.80 5.17
C LEU A 436 3.82 -20.59 5.96
N GLN A 437 4.64 -19.75 5.33
CA GLN A 437 5.00 -18.45 5.87
C GLN A 437 4.38 -17.37 4.99
N ILE A 438 3.67 -16.44 5.61
CA ILE A 438 3.11 -15.27 4.93
C ILE A 438 4.22 -14.23 4.79
N TRP A 439 4.74 -14.11 3.57
CA TRP A 439 5.72 -13.10 3.19
C TRP A 439 5.02 -11.80 2.80
N LYS A 440 5.62 -10.66 3.19
CA LYS A 440 5.06 -9.33 2.91
C LYS A 440 6.07 -8.26 2.50
N GLY A 441 7.35 -8.38 2.84
CA GLY A 441 8.30 -7.30 2.56
C GLY A 441 8.81 -7.28 1.13
N VAL A 442 9.60 -6.24 0.86
CA VAL A 442 10.29 -6.03 -0.41
C VAL A 442 11.77 -5.84 -0.18
N ARG A 443 12.59 -6.16 -1.17
CA ARG A 443 14.04 -5.96 -1.15
C ARG A 443 14.49 -5.17 -2.36
N LYS A 444 15.61 -4.46 -2.21
CA LYS A 444 16.24 -3.74 -3.31
C LYS A 444 16.76 -4.73 -4.36
N ILE A 445 16.57 -4.41 -5.64
CA ILE A 445 17.19 -5.15 -6.74
C ILE A 445 18.66 -4.72 -6.81
N SER A 446 19.55 -5.71 -6.81
CA SER A 446 21.02 -5.54 -6.82
C SER A 446 21.53 -4.84 -8.07
#